data_AF-A0A367Y0L5-F1
#
_entry.id   AF-A0A367Y0L5-F1
#
_cell.length_a   1.000
_cell.length_b   1.000
_cell.length_c   1.000
_cell.angle_alpha   90.00
_cell.angle_beta   90.00
_cell.angle_gamma   90.00
#
_symmetry.space_group_name_H-M   'P 1'
#
loop_
_entity.id
_entity.type
_entity.pdbx_description
1 polymer ?
#
loop_
_entity_poly.entity_id
_entity_poly.type
_entity_poly.pdbx_seq_one_letter_code
_entity_poly.pdbx_strand_id
1 'polypeptide(L)'
;MVDYSTNIVVFKRAGGAPLFRFFYDSEFSELYEIIDYEDVDFIKDFLSENVVETYVVQTKTNQLRLQSTEYDMDFHRLLDLDDEDEEEFALGAMLGHGAVDDTIEEHMEDEDDHSKCAIE
;
A
#
# COMPACT_ATOMS: atom_id res chain seq x y z
N MET A 1 17.35 11.24 -4.39
CA MET A 1 16.75 10.94 -3.09
C MET A 1 15.78 12.05 -2.74
N VAL A 2 14.50 11.79 -3.01
CA VAL A 2 13.38 12.57 -2.51
C VAL A 2 12.91 11.91 -1.20
N ASP A 3 12.41 12.72 -0.27
CA ASP A 3 11.91 12.25 1.01
C ASP A 3 10.38 12.20 0.96
N TYR A 4 9.85 10.99 1.12
CA TYR A 4 8.42 10.69 1.18
C TYR A 4 8.02 10.19 2.58
N SER A 5 8.83 10.37 3.64
CA SER A 5 8.48 9.85 4.97
C SER A 5 7.16 10.43 5.51
N THR A 6 6.72 11.58 5.01
CA THR A 6 5.45 12.21 5.38
C THR A 6 4.27 11.86 4.47
N ASN A 7 4.53 11.11 3.40
CA ASN A 7 3.56 10.77 2.37
C ASN A 7 3.46 9.26 2.22
N ILE A 8 2.26 8.77 1.96
CA ILE A 8 2.09 7.36 1.63
C ILE A 8 2.22 7.23 0.11
N VAL A 9 3.24 6.50 -0.31
CA VAL A 9 3.47 6.21 -1.73
C VAL A 9 2.57 5.07 -2.15
N VAL A 10 1.78 5.28 -3.19
CA VAL A 10 0.79 4.32 -3.70
C VAL A 10 1.19 3.91 -5.11
N PHE A 11 1.78 2.72 -5.21
CA PHE A 11 2.14 2.10 -6.48
C PHE A 11 0.88 1.51 -7.13
N LYS A 12 0.35 2.22 -8.12
CA LYS A 12 -0.80 1.80 -8.92
C LYS A 12 -0.31 1.01 -10.14
N ARG A 13 -0.92 -0.14 -10.41
CA ARG A 13 -0.60 -0.89 -11.62
C ARG A 13 -1.18 -0.19 -12.85
N ALA A 14 -0.38 -0.03 -13.90
CA ALA A 14 -0.86 0.45 -15.19
C ALA A 14 -2.01 -0.45 -15.71
N GLY A 15 -3.17 0.13 -15.99
CA GLY A 15 -4.37 -0.61 -16.40
C GLY A 15 -5.05 -1.44 -15.30
N GLY A 16 -4.57 -1.37 -14.05
CA GLY A 16 -5.26 -1.95 -12.88
C GLY A 16 -6.56 -1.21 -12.53
N ALA A 17 -7.39 -1.83 -11.68
CA ALA A 17 -8.64 -1.25 -11.23
C ALA A 17 -8.46 0.14 -10.56
N PRO A 18 -9.51 0.98 -10.50
CA PRO A 18 -9.50 2.18 -9.68
C PRO A 18 -9.16 1.85 -8.23
N LEU A 19 -8.37 2.68 -7.55
CA LEU A 19 -8.07 2.54 -6.13
C LEU A 19 -9.28 2.96 -5.27
N PHE A 20 -9.17 2.83 -3.94
CA PHE A 20 -10.12 3.43 -3.00
C PHE A 20 -10.39 4.90 -3.32
N ARG A 21 -11.62 5.36 -3.06
CA ARG A 21 -12.07 6.69 -3.48
C ARG A 21 -11.28 7.80 -2.80
N PHE A 22 -10.88 7.58 -1.54
CA PHE A 22 -10.14 8.58 -0.76
C PHE A 22 -8.78 8.96 -1.38
N PHE A 23 -8.16 8.09 -2.19
CA PHE A 23 -6.91 8.42 -2.90
C PHE A 23 -7.11 9.49 -3.99
N TYR A 24 -8.35 9.67 -4.46
CA TYR A 24 -8.71 10.67 -5.46
C TYR A 24 -9.41 11.89 -4.83
N ASP A 25 -9.64 11.87 -3.52
CA ASP A 25 -10.27 12.98 -2.83
C ASP A 25 -9.27 14.11 -2.63
N SER A 26 -9.68 15.32 -3.01
CA SER A 26 -8.88 16.53 -2.84
C SER A 26 -8.51 16.80 -1.38
N GLU A 27 -9.34 16.37 -0.43
CA GLU A 27 -9.08 16.57 1.02
C GLU A 27 -7.83 15.82 1.51
N PHE A 28 -7.48 14.71 0.86
CA PHE A 28 -6.32 13.89 1.25
C PHE A 28 -5.21 13.87 0.19
N SER A 29 -5.34 14.66 -0.88
CA SER A 29 -4.40 14.67 -2.00
C SER A 29 -2.96 15.05 -1.63
N GLU A 30 -2.75 15.75 -0.50
CA GLU A 30 -1.41 16.09 0.00
C GLU A 30 -0.75 14.95 0.81
N LEU A 31 -1.50 13.90 1.16
CA LEU A 31 -1.05 12.78 2.00
C LEU A 31 -0.57 11.58 1.18
N TYR A 32 -0.97 11.51 -0.09
CA TYR A 32 -0.69 10.38 -0.97
C TYR A 32 0.06 10.83 -2.22
N GLU A 33 1.04 10.02 -2.63
CA GLU A 33 1.67 10.14 -3.94
C GLU A 33 1.35 8.88 -4.75
N ILE A 34 0.53 9.01 -5.80
CA ILE A 34 0.18 7.88 -6.67
C ILE A 34 1.18 7.79 -7.81
N ILE A 35 1.87 6.65 -7.89
CA ILE A 35 2.87 6.36 -8.91
C ILE A 35 2.42 5.15 -9.72
N ASP A 36 2.32 5.30 -11.03
CA ASP A 36 2.10 4.14 -11.90
C ASP A 36 3.37 3.28 -11.97
N TYR A 37 3.24 1.98 -11.71
CA TYR A 37 4.35 1.02 -11.80
C TYR A 37 4.12 0.00 -12.93
N GLU A 38 5.23 -0.49 -13.50
CA GLU A 38 5.23 -1.48 -14.59
C GLU A 38 5.50 -2.90 -14.07
N ASP A 39 6.45 -3.05 -13.14
CA ASP A 39 6.84 -4.31 -12.53
C ASP A 39 7.36 -4.12 -11.09
N VAL A 40 7.59 -5.24 -10.39
CA VAL A 40 8.14 -5.24 -9.03
C VAL A 40 9.55 -4.67 -8.92
N ASP A 41 10.37 -4.74 -9.98
CA ASP A 41 11.75 -4.26 -9.95
C ASP A 41 11.77 -2.72 -9.95
N PHE A 42 10.85 -2.08 -10.67
CA PHE A 42 10.61 -0.63 -10.57
C PHE A 42 10.32 -0.19 -9.12
N ILE A 43 9.47 -0.94 -8.40
CA ILE A 43 9.11 -0.61 -7.01
C ILE A 43 10.37 -0.70 -6.13
N LYS A 44 11.15 -1.78 -6.27
CA LYS A 44 12.39 -1.96 -5.50
C LYS A 44 13.41 -0.86 -5.77
N ASP A 45 13.61 -0.53 -7.05
CA ASP A 45 14.52 0.54 -7.44
C ASP A 45 14.06 1.87 -6.83
N PHE A 46 12.77 2.21 -6.94
CA PHE A 46 12.20 3.42 -6.34
C PHE A 46 12.43 3.49 -4.82
N LEU A 47 12.15 2.40 -4.10
CA LEU A 47 12.34 2.31 -2.64
C LEU A 47 13.83 2.41 -2.26
N SER A 48 14.74 1.95 -3.11
CA SER A 48 16.18 2.05 -2.87
C SER A 48 16.75 3.45 -3.10
N GLU A 49 16.11 4.25 -3.95
CA GLU A 49 16.58 5.59 -4.35
C GLU A 49 15.96 6.74 -3.53
N ASN A 50 14.90 6.46 -2.76
CA ASN A 50 14.10 7.44 -2.02
C ASN A 50 13.87 7.01 -0.56
N VAL A 51 13.52 7.97 0.30
CA VAL A 51 13.13 7.68 1.69
C VAL A 51 11.62 7.46 1.71
N VAL A 52 11.18 6.25 2.02
CA VAL A 52 9.77 5.87 2.12
C VAL A 52 9.63 5.03 3.38
N GLU A 53 8.64 5.33 4.24
CA GLU A 53 8.37 4.54 5.45
C GLU A 53 7.21 3.58 5.20
N THR A 54 6.05 4.11 4.80
CA THR A 54 4.85 3.32 4.49
C THR A 54 4.48 3.47 3.02
N TYR A 55 4.12 2.36 2.39
CA TYR A 55 3.72 2.34 0.98
C TYR A 55 2.63 1.30 0.71
N VAL A 56 1.93 1.50 -0.40
CA VAL A 56 0.85 0.64 -0.85
C VAL A 56 1.16 0.16 -2.26
N VAL A 57 0.96 -1.13 -2.53
CA VAL A 57 1.13 -1.70 -3.88
C VAL A 57 -0.17 -2.35 -4.34
N GLN A 58 -0.70 -1.93 -5.49
CA GLN A 58 -1.82 -2.62 -6.13
C GLN A 58 -1.33 -3.95 -6.73
N THR A 59 -1.84 -5.09 -6.28
CA THR A 59 -1.45 -6.42 -6.73
C THR A 59 -2.00 -6.77 -8.12
N LYS A 60 -1.58 -7.93 -8.65
CA LYS A 60 -2.09 -8.44 -9.92
C LYS A 60 -3.59 -8.72 -9.92
N THR A 61 -4.14 -9.07 -8.75
CA THR A 61 -5.56 -9.33 -8.52
C THR A 61 -6.35 -8.05 -8.23
N ASN A 62 -5.71 -6.87 -8.33
CA ASN A 62 -6.26 -5.55 -7.99
C ASN A 62 -6.58 -5.36 -6.50
N GLN A 63 -5.98 -6.14 -5.60
CA GLN A 63 -6.03 -5.81 -4.18
C GLN A 63 -4.90 -4.84 -3.84
N LEU A 64 -4.93 -4.23 -2.66
CA LEU A 64 -3.85 -3.37 -2.18
C LEU A 64 -3.04 -4.09 -1.12
N ARG A 65 -1.72 -3.99 -1.20
CA ARG A 65 -0.78 -4.43 -0.17
C ARG A 65 -0.25 -3.22 0.57
N LEU A 66 -0.70 -3.03 1.80
CA LEU A 66 -0.11 -2.06 2.73
C LEU A 66 1.18 -2.67 3.30
N GLN A 67 2.28 -1.92 3.21
CA GLN A 67 3.63 -2.36 3.56
C GLN A 67 4.40 -1.24 4.27
N SER A 68 5.37 -1.65 5.09
CA SER A 68 6.36 -0.76 5.72
C SER A 68 7.76 -1.18 5.26
N THR A 69 8.63 -0.21 5.00
CA THR A 69 10.04 -0.47 4.62
C THR A 69 10.91 -0.88 5.79
N GLU A 70 10.40 -0.81 7.03
CA GLU A 70 11.07 -1.33 8.22
C GLU A 70 11.12 -2.87 8.23
N TYR A 71 10.25 -3.53 7.44
CA TYR A 71 10.15 -4.97 7.33
C TYR A 71 10.46 -5.47 5.91
N ASP A 72 10.62 -6.78 5.77
CA ASP A 72 10.74 -7.41 4.45
C ASP A 72 9.49 -7.15 3.61
N MET A 73 9.65 -7.07 2.27
CA MET A 73 8.53 -6.89 1.34
C MET A 73 7.46 -7.98 1.44
N ASP A 74 7.74 -9.12 2.05
CA ASP A 74 6.72 -10.17 2.26
C ASP A 74 5.84 -9.89 3.48
N PHE A 75 6.17 -8.88 4.30
CA PHE A 75 5.39 -8.46 5.45
C PHE A 75 4.39 -7.37 5.03
N HIS A 76 3.10 -7.73 4.95
CA HIS A 76 2.09 -6.86 4.36
C HIS A 76 0.69 -7.18 4.86
N ARG A 77 -0.22 -6.21 4.77
CA ARG A 77 -1.66 -6.44 4.90
C ARG A 77 -2.33 -6.30 3.54
N LEU A 78 -3.11 -7.31 3.15
CA LEU A 78 -3.93 -7.26 1.96
C LEU A 78 -5.25 -6.53 2.26
N LEU A 79 -5.69 -5.71 1.31
CA LEU A 79 -6.94 -4.96 1.35
C LEU A 79 -7.68 -5.16 0.02
N ASP A 80 -8.93 -5.57 0.07
CA ASP A 80 -9.86 -5.67 -1.04
C ASP A 80 -10.44 -4.30 -1.38
N LEU A 81 -10.39 -3.97 -2.67
CA LEU A 81 -10.90 -2.69 -3.19
C LEU A 81 -12.43 -2.65 -3.22
N ASP A 82 -13.09 -3.81 -3.16
CA ASP A 82 -14.55 -3.93 -3.23
C ASP A 82 -15.22 -3.99 -1.84
N ASP A 83 -14.45 -3.90 -0.74
CA ASP A 83 -14.96 -3.92 0.63
C ASP A 83 -14.91 -2.53 1.29
N GLU A 84 -16.08 -1.98 1.62
CA GLU A 84 -16.22 -0.66 2.26
C GLU A 84 -15.62 -0.63 3.67
N ASP A 85 -15.65 -1.75 4.41
CA ASP A 85 -15.07 -1.83 5.75
C ASP A 85 -13.53 -1.79 5.67
N GLU A 86 -12.95 -2.32 4.60
CA GLU A 86 -11.52 -2.26 4.35
C GLU A 86 -11.05 -0.89 3.86
N GLU A 87 -11.89 -0.14 3.15
CA GLU A 87 -11.62 1.26 2.78
C GLU A 87 -11.53 2.15 4.04
N GLU A 88 -12.48 2.03 4.97
CA GLU A 88 -12.47 2.77 6.24
C GLU A 88 -11.26 2.38 7.10
N PHE A 89 -10.99 1.07 7.19
CA PHE A 89 -9.82 0.55 7.88
C PHE A 89 -8.52 1.13 7.29
N ALA A 90 -8.35 1.07 5.97
CA ALA A 90 -7.16 1.53 5.26
C ALA A 90 -6.90 3.00 5.54
N LEU A 91 -7.94 3.83 5.46
CA LEU A 91 -7.86 5.26 5.77
C LEU A 91 -7.41 5.49 7.23
N GLY A 92 -7.97 4.75 8.20
CA GLY A 92 -7.60 4.86 9.61
C GLY A 92 -6.17 4.42 9.91
N ALA A 93 -5.72 3.31 9.33
CA ALA A 93 -4.36 2.79 9.49
C ALA A 93 -3.32 3.76 8.87
N MET A 94 -3.58 4.21 7.64
CA MET A 94 -2.69 5.10 6.90
C MET A 94 -2.58 6.51 7.51
N LEU A 95 -3.65 7.05 8.07
CA LEU A 95 -3.66 8.42 8.63
C LEU A 95 -3.21 8.51 10.10
N GLY A 96 -2.67 7.43 10.68
CA GLY A 96 -2.07 7.45 12.01
C GLY A 96 -3.06 7.34 13.17
N HIS A 97 -4.24 6.76 12.94
CA HIS A 97 -5.15 6.35 14.04
C HIS A 97 -4.92 4.91 14.52
N GLY A 98 -4.06 4.14 13.86
CA GLY A 98 -3.57 2.82 14.29
C GLY A 98 -2.07 2.67 14.06
N ALA A 99 -1.42 1.80 14.83
CA ALA A 99 -0.08 1.33 14.51
C ALA A 99 -0.19 0.42 13.28
N VAL A 100 0.26 0.93 12.12
CA VAL A 100 0.30 0.17 10.86
C VAL A 100 1.00 -1.15 11.07
N ASP A 101 2.08 -1.16 11.86
CA ASP A 101 2.87 -2.35 12.18
C ASP A 101 2.06 -3.41 12.93
N ASP A 102 1.44 -3.06 14.06
CA ASP A 102 0.59 -3.98 14.86
C ASP A 102 -0.51 -4.62 13.98
N THR A 103 -0.96 -3.87 12.97
CA THR A 103 -2.04 -4.31 12.11
C THR A 103 -1.59 -5.17 10.93
N ILE A 104 -0.36 -4.95 10.45
CA ILE A 104 0.27 -5.86 9.49
C ILE A 104 0.66 -7.16 10.21
N GLU A 105 1.15 -7.08 11.45
CA GLU A 105 1.46 -8.26 12.28
C GLU A 105 0.22 -9.15 12.43
N GLU A 106 -0.93 -8.61 12.86
CA GLU A 106 -2.17 -9.38 13.03
C GLU A 106 -2.59 -10.10 11.74
N HIS A 107 -2.53 -9.41 10.59
CA HIS A 107 -2.88 -10.02 9.30
C HIS A 107 -1.93 -11.16 8.90
N MET A 108 -0.62 -10.97 9.12
CA MET A 108 0.39 -11.98 8.79
C MET A 108 0.34 -13.19 9.72
N GLU A 109 -0.23 -13.06 10.92
CA GLU A 109 -0.49 -14.19 11.84
C GLU A 109 -1.77 -14.95 11.51
N ASP A 110 -2.81 -14.27 11.00
CA ASP A 110 -4.13 -14.86 10.77
C ASP A 110 -4.35 -15.44 9.35
N GLU A 111 -3.60 -14.99 8.35
CA GLU A 111 -3.78 -15.39 6.94
C GLU A 111 -2.71 -16.37 6.44
N ASP A 112 -3.11 -17.64 6.20
CA ASP A 112 -2.24 -18.67 5.61
C ASP A 112 -2.19 -18.64 4.06
N ASP A 113 -3.13 -17.99 3.37
CA ASP A 113 -3.23 -17.96 1.90
C ASP A 113 -2.82 -16.63 1.27
N HIS A 114 -1.55 -16.55 0.87
CA HIS A 114 -0.98 -15.38 0.18
C HIS A 114 -1.07 -15.44 -1.35
N SER A 115 -1.90 -16.31 -1.94
CA SER A 115 -1.97 -16.48 -3.41
C SER A 115 -2.37 -15.19 -4.16
N LYS A 116 -3.10 -14.30 -3.50
CA LYS A 116 -3.52 -13.01 -4.05
C LYS A 116 -2.54 -11.85 -3.77
N CYS A 117 -1.50 -12.09 -2.98
CA CYS A 117 -0.51 -11.09 -2.60
C CYS A 117 0.58 -10.87 -3.67
N ALA A 118 0.54 -11.64 -4.75
CA ALA A 118 1.52 -11.53 -5.82
C ALA A 118 1.46 -10.16 -6.53
N ILE A 119 2.60 -9.49 -6.54
CA ILE A 119 2.89 -8.32 -7.38
C ILE A 119 3.40 -8.86 -8.72
N GLU A 120 2.94 -8.27 -9.83
CA GLU A 120 3.38 -8.62 -11.19
C GLU A 120 4.62 -7.83 -11.61
#